data_AF-A0A850SX70-F1
#
_entry.id   AF-A0A850SX70-F1
#
_cell.length_a   1.000
_cell.length_b   1.000
_cell.length_c   1.000
_cell.angle_alpha   90.00
_cell.angle_beta   90.00
_cell.angle_gamma   90.00
#
_symmetry.space_group_name_H-M   'P 1'
#
loop_
_entity.id
_entity.type
_entity.pdbx_description
1 polymer ?
#
loop_
_entity_poly.entity_id
_entity_poly.type
_entity_poly.pdbx_seq_one_letter_code
_entity_poly.pdbx_strand_id
1 'polypeptide(L)' 'MNEQNQSIVHIFGTGGGRRTAEEQGIKYLGNIPLDPALVALGDAGRSMQAEKLSSPVTKAFHTLAEEVVRRNRS' A
#
# COMPACT_ATOMS: atom_id res chain seq x y z
N MET A 1 22.53 13.91 9.89
CA MET A 1 21.83 14.99 9.16
C MET A 1 22.08 14.71 7.68
N ASN A 2 21.12 14.22 6.90
CA ASN A 2 19.86 14.91 6.62
C ASN A 2 18.60 14.06 6.75
N GLU A 3 17.63 14.79 7.26
CA GLU A 3 16.23 14.52 7.52
C GLU A 3 15.37 14.51 6.25
N GLN A 4 14.39 13.61 6.24
CA GLN A 4 13.00 13.90 5.90
C GLN A 4 12.71 14.45 4.48
N ASN A 5 12.69 13.58 3.47
CA ASN A 5 11.75 13.77 2.36
C ASN A 5 11.32 12.45 1.73
N GLN A 6 10.56 11.64 2.47
CA GLN A 6 9.81 10.53 1.88
C GLN A 6 8.41 11.02 1.53
N SER A 7 8.33 11.94 0.56
CA SER A 7 7.07 12.28 -0.09
C SER A 7 6.56 11.02 -0.77
N ILE A 8 5.34 10.59 -0.46
CA ILE A 8 4.68 9.52 -1.19
C ILE A 8 4.66 9.94 -2.67
N VAL A 9 5.47 9.26 -3.48
CA VAL A 9 5.63 9.64 -4.88
C VAL A 9 4.51 9.00 -5.68
N HIS A 10 3.49 9.79 -6.01
CA HIS A 10 2.42 9.39 -6.91
C HIS A 10 2.92 9.47 -8.37
N ILE A 11 3.86 8.60 -8.75
CA ILE A 11 4.41 8.52 -10.12
C ILE A 11 3.37 8.09 -11.16
N PHE A 12 2.30 7.42 -10.73
CA PHE A 12 1.15 7.07 -11.55
C PHE A 12 -0.07 7.84 -11.05
N GLY A 13 -0.90 8.34 -11.98
CA GLY A 13 -2.12 9.08 -11.65
C GLY A 13 -2.97 8.35 -10.60
N THR A 14 -3.43 9.09 -9.60
CA THR A 14 -4.23 8.51 -8.51
C THR A 14 -5.64 8.18 -9.02
N GLY A 15 -6.21 7.07 -8.54
CA GLY A 15 -7.60 6.70 -8.85
C GLY A 15 -7.81 5.77 -10.04
N GLY A 16 -6.79 5.42 -10.82
CA GLY A 16 -6.91 4.43 -11.91
C GLY A 16 -7.46 3.09 -11.42
N GLY A 17 -6.92 2.55 -10.33
CA GLY A 17 -7.42 1.30 -9.74
C GLY A 17 -8.83 1.37 -9.17
N ARG A 18 -9.29 2.55 -8.72
CA ARG A 18 -10.68 2.75 -8.28
C ARG A 18 -11.62 2.80 -9.47
N ARG A 19 -11.25 3.55 -10.51
CA ARG A 19 -12.03 3.65 -11.75
C ARG A 19 -12.17 2.29 -12.42
N THR A 20 -11.09 1.52 -12.54
CA THR A 20 -11.17 0.15 -13.09
C THR A 20 -12.05 -0.76 -12.22
N ALA A 21 -12.01 -0.61 -10.90
CA ALA A 21 -12.88 -1.37 -10.02
C ALA A 21 -14.37 -1.02 -10.24
N GLU A 22 -14.68 0.27 -10.37
CA GLU A 22 -16.03 0.77 -10.70
C GLU A 22 -16.49 0.29 -12.08
N GLU A 23 -15.63 0.38 -13.10
CA GLU A 23 -15.92 -0.05 -14.48
C GLU A 23 -16.16 -1.57 -14.57
N GLN A 24 -15.44 -2.36 -13.76
CA GLN A 24 -15.59 -3.82 -13.72
C GLN A 24 -16.67 -4.29 -12.72
N GLY A 25 -17.34 -3.37 -12.02
CA GLY A 25 -18.31 -3.71 -10.98
C GLY A 25 -17.72 -4.50 -9.80
N ILE A 26 -16.40 -4.45 -9.61
CA ILE A 26 -15.71 -5.13 -8.52
C ILE A 26 -15.47 -4.19 -7.35
N LYS A 27 -15.51 -4.72 -6.12
CA LYS A 27 -15.27 -3.89 -4.93
C LYS A 27 -13.82 -3.43 -4.88
N TYR A 28 -13.63 -2.11 -4.82
CA TYR A 28 -12.33 -1.51 -4.57
C TYR A 28 -11.86 -1.79 -3.14
N LEU A 29 -10.73 -2.49 -2.98
CA LEU A 29 -10.19 -2.86 -1.67
C LEU A 29 -9.30 -1.77 -1.06
N GLY A 30 -8.79 -0.85 -1.87
CA GLY A 30 -7.96 0.26 -1.39
C GLY A 30 -6.81 0.62 -2.34
N ASN A 31 -6.05 1.64 -1.95
CA ASN A 31 -4.81 2.03 -2.62
C ASN A 31 -3.63 1.74 -1.68
N ILE A 32 -2.58 1.11 -2.20
CA ILE A 32 -1.30 1.02 -1.51
C ILE A 32 -0.39 2.09 -2.13
N PRO A 33 0.07 3.09 -1.36
CA PRO A 33 0.99 4.09 -1.87
C PRO A 33 2.34 3.44 -2.23
N LEU A 34 2.96 3.92 -3.31
CA LEU A 34 4.32 3.51 -3.69
C LEU A 34 5.32 4.29 -2.85
N ASP A 35 6.08 3.58 -2.02
CA ASP A 35 7.15 4.14 -1.20
C ASP A 35 8.49 3.54 -1.66
N PRO A 36 9.48 4.37 -2.04
CA PRO A 36 10.83 3.89 -2.37
C PRO A 36 11.46 3.05 -1.25
N ALA A 37 11.11 3.31 0.02
CA ALA A 37 11.56 2.50 1.15
C ALA A 37 11.00 1.08 1.09
N LEU A 38 9.77 0.89 0.61
CA LEU A 38 9.21 -0.46 0.41
C LEU A 38 10.04 -1.24 -0.61
N VAL A 39 10.43 -0.58 -1.70
CA VAL A 39 11.25 -1.19 -2.76
C VAL A 39 12.64 -1.56 -2.21
N ALA A 40 13.31 -0.62 -1.54
CA ALA A 40 14.63 -0.87 -0.96
C ALA A 40 14.62 -1.97 0.11
N LEU A 41 13.60 -2.00 0.96
CA LEU A 41 13.44 -3.04 1.99
C LEU A 41 13.09 -4.40 1.36
N GLY A 42 12.25 -4.42 0.34
CA GLY A 42 11.92 -5.63 -0.41
C GLY A 42 13.14 -6.24 -1.10
N ASP A 43 13.96 -5.40 -1.74
CA ASP A 43 15.22 -5.81 -2.38
C ASP A 43 16.24 -6.34 -1.35
N ALA A 44 16.28 -5.72 -0.17
CA ALA A 44 17.10 -6.18 0.95
C ALA A 44 16.57 -7.45 1.64
N GLY A 45 15.43 -8.01 1.21
CA GLY A 45 14.80 -9.18 1.82
C GLY A 45 14.21 -8.91 3.22
N ARG A 46 13.95 -7.63 3.54
CA ARG A 46 13.46 -7.20 4.85
C ARG A 46 11.99 -6.84 4.83
N SER A 47 11.26 -7.29 5.83
CA SER A 47 9.84 -6.97 5.95
C SER A 47 9.64 -5.52 6.38
N MET A 48 8.97 -4.73 5.54
CA MET A 48 8.51 -3.37 5.89
C MET A 48 7.69 -3.32 7.18
N GLN A 49 6.94 -4.38 7.48
CA GLN A 49 6.22 -4.52 8.74
C GLN A 49 7.14 -4.61 9.96
N ALA A 50 8.34 -5.17 9.84
CA ALA A 50 9.29 -5.27 10.95
C ALA A 50 10.05 -3.96 11.18
N GLU A 51 10.34 -3.21 10.12
CA GLU A 51 11.15 -1.98 10.22
C GLU A 51 10.33 -0.69 10.32
N LYS A 52 9.12 -0.66 9.74
CA LYS A 52 8.26 0.54 9.70
C LYS A 52 6.78 0.21 9.93
N LEU A 53 6.47 -0.19 11.17
CA LEU A 53 5.10 -0.42 11.65
C LEU A 53 4.16 0.79 11.45
N SER A 54 4.67 2.02 11.59
CA SER A 54 3.84 3.23 11.49
C SER A 54 3.74 3.83 10.08
N SER A 55 4.39 3.23 9.07
CA SER A 55 4.36 3.78 7.71
C SER A 55 2.95 3.71 7.11
N PRO A 56 2.51 4.73 6.34
CA PRO A 56 1.24 4.71 5.64
C PRO A 56 1.05 3.48 4.74
N VAL A 57 2.14 2.95 4.17
CA VAL A 57 2.13 1.71 3.37
C VAL A 57 1.73 0.50 4.22
N THR A 58 2.37 0.34 5.38
CA THR A 58 2.11 -0.79 6.30
C THR A 58 0.67 -0.77 6.79
N LYS A 59 0.16 0.42 7.15
CA LYS A 59 -1.24 0.59 7.56
C LYS A 59 -2.21 0.25 6.42
N ALA A 60 -1.98 0.78 5.22
CA ALA A 60 -2.82 0.47 4.05
C ALA A 60 -2.83 -1.03 3.76
N PHE A 61 -1.65 -1.67 3.78
CA PHE A 61 -1.52 -3.10 3.57
C PHE A 61 -2.27 -3.93 4.62
N HIS A 62 -2.15 -3.57 5.91
CA HIS A 62 -2.87 -4.24 7.00
C HIS A 62 -4.39 -4.15 6.82
N THR A 63 -4.91 -2.95 6.56
CA THR A 63 -6.35 -2.74 6.33
C THR A 63 -6.85 -3.53 5.13
N LEU A 64 -6.05 -3.61 4.04
CA LEU A 64 -6.37 -4.44 2.89
C LEU A 64 -6.39 -5.93 3.23
N ALA A 65 -5.40 -6.43 3.98
CA ALA A 65 -5.34 -7.83 4.40
C ALA A 65 -6.54 -8.19 5.30
N GLU A 66 -6.92 -7.32 6.23
CA GLU A 66 -8.11 -7.48 7.07
C GLU A 66 -9.38 -7.56 6.24
N GLU A 67 -9.54 -6.68 5.24
CA GLU A 67 -10.69 -6.72 4.33
C GLU A 67 -10.75 -8.01 3.51
N VAL A 68 -9.61 -8.53 3.05
CA VAL A 68 -9.52 -9.81 2.34
C VAL A 68 -9.88 -10.98 3.25
N VAL A 69 -9.35 -11.03 4.46
CA VAL A 69 -9.66 -12.10 5.44
C VAL A 69 -11.13 -12.06 5.85
N ARG A 70 -11.67 -10.86 6.09
CA ARG A 70 -13.09 -10.64 6.40
C ARG A 70 -13.98 -11.16 5.28
N ARG A 71 -13.56 -11.02 4.02
CA ARG A 71 -14.29 -11.51 2.84
C ARG A 71 -14.19 -13.03 2.67
N ASN A 72 -13.03 -13.63 2.92
CA ASN A 72 -12.80 -15.06 2.72
C ASN A 72 -13.39 -15.94 3.83
N ARG A 73 -13.86 -15.32 4.92
CA ARG A 73 -14.62 -15.99 6.00
C ARG A 73 -16.13 -16.09 5.75
N SER A 74 -16.59 -15.92 4.51
CA SER A 74 -18.01 -15.96 4.14
C SER A 74 -18.45 -17.30 3.55
#